data_AF-A0A0M5LRZ3-F1
#
_entry.id   AF-A0A0M5LRZ3-F1
#
_cell.length_a   1.000
_cell.length_b   1.000
_cell.length_c   1.000
_cell.angle_alpha   90.00
_cell.angle_beta   90.00
_cell.angle_gamma   90.00
#
_symmetry.space_group_name_H-M   'P 1'
#
loop_
_entity.id
_entity.type
_entity.pdbx_description
1 polymer ?
#
loop_
_entity_poly.entity_id
_entity_poly.type
_entity_poly.pdbx_seq_one_letter_code
_entity_poly.pdbx_strand_id
1 'polypeptide(L)' 'MKTAQNVAGFLGVVLGVIPLLQYLVTGRIGLWSLVVGDSPALPWAYPAVLLVVTAVVVVVLDRREKAG' A
#
# COMPACT_ATOMS: atom_id res chain seq x y z
N MET A 1 13.21 15.28 11.37
CA MET A 1 11.95 15.25 10.57
C MET A 1 12.17 14.61 9.19
N LYS A 2 13.12 15.08 8.37
CA LYS A 2 13.39 14.50 7.02
C LYS A 2 13.65 12.99 7.00
N THR A 3 14.45 12.46 7.94
CA THR A 3 14.79 11.02 7.94
C THR A 3 13.56 10.13 8.19
N ALA A 4 12.71 10.47 9.16
CA ALA A 4 11.50 9.71 9.44
C ALA A 4 10.50 9.75 8.27
N GLN A 5 10.39 10.89 7.60
CA GLN A 5 9.53 11.05 6.42
C GLN A 5 10.06 10.26 5.21
N ASN A 6 11.39 10.24 5.01
CA ASN A 6 12.04 9.43 3.98
C ASN A 6 11.88 7.93 4.26
N VAL A 7 12.04 7.50 5.51
CA VAL A 7 11.84 6.11 5.92
C VAL A 7 10.38 5.68 5.74
N ALA A 8 9.43 6.51 6.15
CA ALA A 8 8.00 6.24 5.95
C ALA A 8 7.64 6.16 4.46
N GLY A 9 8.19 7.06 3.63
CA GLY A 9 8.02 7.02 2.18
C GLY A 9 8.61 5.76 1.55
N PHE A 10 9.82 5.38 1.97
CA PHE A 10 10.48 4.16 1.51
C PHE A 10 9.68 2.91 1.89
N LEU A 11 9.25 2.80 3.15
CA LEU A 11 8.43 1.68 3.62
C LEU A 11 7.09 1.61 2.88
N GLY A 12 6.46 2.76 2.60
CA GLY A 12 5.22 2.81 1.81
C GLY A 12 5.40 2.28 0.38
N VAL A 13 6.52 2.63 -0.27
CA VAL A 13 6.83 2.11 -1.62
C VAL A 13 7.14 0.61 -1.56
N VAL A 14 8.00 0.18 -0.64
CA VAL A 14 8.48 -1.21 -0.56
C VAL A 14 7.39 -2.18 -0.12
N LEU A 15 6.50 -1.78 0.79
CA LEU A 15 5.44 -2.64 1.32
C LEU A 15 4.07 -2.43 0.64
N GLY A 16 3.91 -1.33 -0.08
CA GLY A 16 2.67 -1.02 -0.81
C GLY A 16 2.80 -1.22 -2.32
N VAL A 17 3.63 -0.41 -2.96
CA VAL A 17 3.70 -0.34 -4.43
C VAL A 17 4.37 -1.57 -5.04
N ILE A 18 5.53 -1.99 -4.51
CA ILE A 18 6.28 -3.13 -5.06
C ILE A 18 5.45 -4.44 -4.97
N PRO A 19 4.84 -4.81 -3.83
CA PRO A 19 4.06 -6.03 -3.72
C PRO A 19 2.78 -5.97 -4.56
N LEU A 20 2.15 -4.79 -4.69
CA LEU A 20 1.01 -4.60 -5.58
C LEU A 20 1.38 -4.87 -7.04
N LEU A 21 2.50 -4.33 -7.52
CA LEU A 21 2.98 -4.57 -8.88
C LEU A 21 3.31 -6.04 -9.10
N GLN A 22 3.96 -6.69 -8.14
CA GLN A 22 4.22 -8.13 -8.18
C GLN A 22 2.91 -8.93 -8.28
N TYR A 23 1.92 -8.59 -7.46
CA TYR A 23 0.61 -9.24 -7.49
C TYR A 23 -0.10 -9.06 -8.84
N LEU A 24 -0.08 -7.86 -9.40
CA LEU A 24 -0.70 -7.57 -10.70
C LEU A 24 -0.03 -8.30 -11.87
N VAL A 25 1.30 -8.44 -11.84
CA VAL A 25 2.05 -9.09 -12.93
C VAL A 25 2.05 -10.62 -12.80
N THR A 26 2.20 -11.14 -11.58
CA THR A 26 2.44 -12.58 -11.37
C THR A 26 1.22 -13.32 -10.80
N GLY A 27 0.19 -12.61 -10.34
CA GLY A 27 -0.96 -13.18 -9.62
C GLY A 27 -0.61 -13.72 -8.23
N ARG A 28 0.64 -13.56 -7.78
CA ARG A 28 1.14 -14.10 -6.50
C ARG A 28 1.22 -13.00 -5.45
N ILE A 29 0.94 -13.38 -4.20
CA ILE A 29 1.02 -12.50 -3.02
C ILE A 29 2.45 -12.00 -2.76
N GLY A 30 3.48 -12.77 -3.16
CA GLY A 30 4.87 -12.34 -3.13
C GLY A 30 5.28 -11.76 -1.77
N LEU A 31 5.81 -10.54 -1.76
CA LEU A 31 6.27 -9.85 -0.55
C LEU A 31 5.19 -9.63 0.52
N TRP A 32 3.89 -9.65 0.17
CA TRP A 32 2.85 -9.57 1.19
C TRP A 32 2.79 -10.81 2.09
N SER A 33 3.35 -11.95 1.69
CA SER A 33 3.34 -13.16 2.52
C SER A 33 4.04 -12.96 3.86
N LEU A 34 5.01 -12.03 3.93
CA LEU A 34 5.67 -11.63 5.17
C LEU A 34 4.71 -10.99 6.19
N VAL A 35 3.63 -10.38 5.71
CA VAL A 35 2.63 -9.68 6.53
C VAL A 35 1.39 -10.55 6.75
N VAL A 36 1.04 -11.40 5.79
CA VAL A 36 -0.28 -12.05 5.72
C VAL A 36 -0.23 -13.58 5.70
N GLY A 37 0.98 -14.14 5.71
CA GLY A 37 1.24 -15.57 5.59
C GLY A 37 1.14 -16.09 4.15
N ASP A 38 1.51 -17.37 3.97
CA ASP A 38 1.64 -17.99 2.64
C ASP A 38 0.31 -18.49 2.04
N SER A 39 -0.75 -18.59 2.85
CA SER A 39 -2.10 -19.00 2.40
C SER A 39 -3.20 -18.18 3.05
N PRO A 40 -3.33 -16.90 2.68
CA PRO A 40 -4.46 -16.10 3.14
C PRO A 40 -5.75 -16.58 2.47
N ALA A 41 -6.83 -16.66 3.25
CA ALA A 41 -8.15 -17.11 2.76
C ALA A 41 -8.71 -16.22 1.64
N LEU A 42 -8.33 -14.93 1.61
CA LEU A 42 -8.76 -13.94 0.61
C LEU A 42 -7.55 -13.15 0.08
N PRO A 43 -6.81 -13.69 -0.90
CA PRO A 43 -5.57 -13.09 -1.41
C PRO A 43 -5.78 -11.71 -2.07
N TRP A 44 -6.97 -11.45 -2.59
CA TRP A 44 -7.34 -10.18 -3.24
C TRP A 44 -7.75 -9.08 -2.24
N ALA A 45 -8.01 -9.42 -0.97
CA ALA A 45 -8.44 -8.43 0.01
C ALA A 45 -7.33 -7.41 0.30
N TYR A 46 -6.07 -7.83 0.31
CA TYR A 46 -4.91 -6.97 0.53
C TYR A 46 -4.73 -5.88 -0.53
N PRO A 47 -4.67 -6.19 -1.85
CA PRO A 47 -4.60 -5.16 -2.87
C PRO A 47 -5.83 -4.23 -2.83
N ALA A 48 -7.02 -4.77 -2.56
CA ALA A 48 -8.23 -3.96 -2.43
C ALA A 48 -8.16 -2.96 -1.26
N VAL A 49 -7.75 -3.42 -0.07
CA VAL A 49 -7.57 -2.55 1.11
C VAL A 49 -6.51 -1.48 0.84
N LEU A 50 -5.37 -1.84 0.22
CA LEU A 50 -4.33 -0.88 -0.14
C LEU A 50 -4.87 0.23 -1.06
N LEU A 51 -5.65 -0.14 -2.08
CA LEU A 51 -6.27 0.82 -3.00
C LEU A 51 -7.27 1.74 -2.29
N VAL A 52 -8.12 1.18 -1.42
CA VAL A 52 -9.08 1.96 -0.63
C VAL A 52 -8.37 2.95 0.29
N VAL A 53 -7.35 2.49 1.04
CA VAL A 53 -6.57 3.36 1.92
C VAL A 53 -5.89 4.47 1.12
N THR A 54 -5.28 4.14 -0.02
CA THR A 54 -4.64 5.13 -0.90
C THR A 54 -5.65 6.16 -1.40
N ALA A 55 -6.83 5.73 -1.87
CA ALA A 55 -7.88 6.62 -2.33
C ALA A 55 -8.36 7.55 -1.21
N VAL A 56 -8.58 7.04 0.00
CA VAL A 56 -8.95 7.84 1.17
C VAL A 56 -7.87 8.88 1.50
N VAL A 57 -6.59 8.48 1.52
CA VAL A 57 -5.48 9.40 1.79
C VAL A 57 -5.44 10.52 0.75
N VAL A 58 -5.55 10.19 -0.55
CA VAL A 58 -5.57 11.19 -1.62
C VAL A 58 -6.74 12.15 -1.47
N VAL A 59 -7.95 11.65 -1.21
CA VAL A 59 -9.14 12.50 -1.01
C VAL A 59 -8.99 13.41 0.21
N VAL A 60 -8.42 12.90 1.31
CA VAL A 60 -8.19 13.71 2.52
C VAL A 60 -7.16 14.80 2.26
N LEU A 61 -6.07 14.48 1.56
CA LEU A 61 -5.04 15.47 1.20
C LEU A 61 -5.58 16.54 0.26
N ASP A 62 -6.31 16.15 -0.80
CA ASP A 62 -6.96 17.08 -1.73
C ASP A 62 -7.95 18.00 -1.02
N ARG A 63 -8.75 17.47 -0.09
CA ARG A 63 -9.67 18.28 0.73
C ARG A 63 -8.93 19.25 1.65
N ARG A 64 -7.79 18.86 2.22
CA ARG A 64 -6.98 19.75 3.07
C ARG A 64 -6.33 20.87 2.28
N GLU A 65 -5.85 20.58 1.06
CA GLU A 65 -5.28 21.58 0.17
C GLU A 65 -6.32 22.62 -0.27
N LYS A 66 -7.57 22.20 -0.51
CA LYS A 66 -8.67 23.11 -0.89
C LYS A 66 -9.26 23.91 0.28
N ALA A 67 -8.98 23.53 1.52
CA ALA A 67 -9.53 24.15 2.72
C ALA A 67 -8.55 25.11 3.43
N GLY A 68 -7.30 25.18 2.97
CA GLY A 68 -6.29 26.14 3.42
C GLY A 68 -6.10 27.26 2.41
#